data_AF-A0A2H0PGU4-F1
#
_entry.id   AF-A0A2H0PGU4-F1
#
_cell.length_a   1.000
_cell.length_b   1.000
_cell.length_c   1.000
_cell.angle_alpha   90.00
_cell.angle_beta   90.00
_cell.angle_gamma   90.00
#
_symmetry.space_group_name_H-M   'P 1'
#
loop_
_entity.id
_entity.type
_entity.pdbx_description
1 polymer ?
#
loop_
_entity_poly.entity_id
_entity_poly.type
_entity_poly.pdbx_seq_one_letter_code
_entity_poly.pdbx_strand_id
1 'polypeptide(L)'
;MSHIRRIFLVALVMMVPQVVHAEATVGHVVLVSGAATLQQISNAPVEAKFGADVHKMDTLETHNGKLKILFNDKTLLTLGANTKVLVTEHFYNKKRAERSSVYDIVHGTVRAIVDKPGDLKTNDVQLQTPTAVAGIRGTDVAVHAAGKSARMACFNGAFKAYAKSNPENGVMVKTGEWTDISGPTPTKPLPVTASALKQFSDVMNGESVEDILNQLGAGALSETPEKIQPQPQHQEQPPQLPYLPGGNTNTPSDAGTGGDSPTPPGE
;
A
#
# COMPACT_ATOMS: atom_id res chain seq x y z
N MET A 1 24.26 -43.80 -26.11
CA MET A 1 23.04 -43.34 -25.41
C MET A 1 23.25 -42.60 -24.07
N SER A 2 24.41 -42.68 -23.39
CA SER A 2 24.60 -42.09 -22.05
C SER A 2 24.75 -40.55 -22.02
N HIS A 3 25.19 -39.92 -23.12
CA HIS A 3 25.39 -38.45 -23.19
C HIS A 3 24.08 -37.67 -23.36
N ILE A 4 23.13 -38.20 -24.14
CA ILE A 4 21.79 -37.61 -24.33
C ILE A 4 21.02 -37.56 -23.01
N ARG A 5 21.16 -38.59 -22.16
CA ARG A 5 20.51 -38.67 -20.85
C ARG A 5 21.12 -37.71 -19.82
N ARG A 6 22.41 -37.34 -19.96
CA ARG A 6 23.07 -36.32 -19.13
C ARG A 6 22.72 -34.90 -19.56
N ILE A 7 22.59 -34.65 -20.87
CA ILE A 7 22.13 -33.35 -21.39
C ILE A 7 20.68 -33.09 -20.99
N PHE A 8 19.81 -34.10 -21.03
CA PHE A 8 18.42 -33.98 -20.56
C PHE A 8 18.31 -33.70 -19.06
N LEU A 9 19.22 -34.24 -18.24
CA LEU A 9 19.25 -34.00 -16.79
C LEU A 9 19.79 -32.60 -16.42
N VAL A 10 20.70 -32.04 -17.22
CA VAL A 10 21.19 -30.66 -17.01
C VAL A 10 20.16 -29.62 -17.48
N ALA A 11 19.43 -29.90 -18.57
CA ALA A 11 18.36 -29.02 -19.04
C ALA A 11 17.16 -28.95 -18.08
N LEU A 12 16.87 -30.04 -17.35
CA LEU A 12 15.77 -30.10 -16.38
C LEU A 12 16.07 -29.31 -15.09
N VAL A 13 17.35 -29.07 -14.76
CA VAL A 13 17.77 -28.36 -13.53
C VAL A 13 17.81 -26.83 -13.72
N MET A 14 17.76 -26.33 -14.95
CA MET A 14 17.72 -24.87 -15.22
C MET A 14 16.31 -24.27 -15.24
N MET A 15 15.25 -25.07 -15.13
CA MET A 15 13.88 -24.59 -15.06
C MET A 15 13.44 -24.36 -13.61
N VAL A 16 14.22 -23.56 -12.87
CA VAL A 16 13.80 -23.07 -11.56
C VAL A 16 12.75 -21.98 -11.79
N PRO A 17 11.50 -22.15 -11.33
CA PRO A 17 10.50 -21.09 -11.42
C PRO A 17 11.03 -19.86 -10.67
N GLN A 18 11.25 -18.78 -11.41
CA GLN A 18 11.54 -17.48 -10.82
C GLN A 18 10.26 -17.04 -10.12
N VAL A 19 10.23 -17.17 -8.79
CA VAL A 19 9.12 -16.63 -7.99
C VAL A 19 9.25 -15.10 -8.06
N VAL A 20 8.43 -14.49 -8.92
CA VAL A 20 8.24 -13.04 -8.92
C VAL A 20 7.47 -12.70 -7.65
N HIS A 21 8.20 -12.30 -6.61
CA HIS A 21 7.58 -11.75 -5.41
C HIS A 21 6.94 -10.41 -5.78
N ALA A 22 5.61 -10.34 -5.79
CA ALA A 22 4.90 -9.08 -5.76
C ALA A 22 5.28 -8.36 -4.46
N GLU A 23 5.84 -7.15 -4.55
CA GLU A 23 6.04 -6.33 -3.36
C GLU A 23 4.69 -6.00 -2.74
N ALA A 24 4.65 -5.93 -1.40
CA ALA A 24 3.41 -5.61 -0.69
C ALA A 24 2.99 -4.17 -0.96
N THR A 25 1.70 -3.97 -1.27
CA THR A 25 1.08 -2.65 -1.40
C THR A 25 1.19 -1.88 -0.08
N VAL A 26 1.66 -0.64 -0.16
CA VAL A 26 1.87 0.26 0.99
C VAL A 26 0.84 1.40 1.06
N GLY A 27 0.09 1.61 -0.01
CA GLY A 27 -0.98 2.60 -0.07
C GLY A 27 -1.69 2.60 -1.42
N HIS A 28 -2.65 3.49 -1.57
CA HIS A 28 -3.44 3.63 -2.79
C HIS A 28 -3.59 5.08 -3.21
N VAL A 29 -3.66 5.30 -4.52
CA VAL A 29 -4.00 6.59 -5.09
C VAL A 29 -5.47 6.90 -4.86
N VAL A 30 -5.75 8.00 -4.16
CA VAL A 30 -7.12 8.41 -3.78
C VAL A 30 -7.59 9.66 -4.51
N LEU A 31 -6.71 10.34 -5.26
CA LEU A 31 -7.09 11.42 -6.17
C LEU A 31 -6.02 11.55 -7.25
N VAL A 32 -6.47 11.70 -8.49
CA VAL A 32 -5.63 12.12 -9.63
C VAL A 32 -6.36 13.27 -10.32
N SER A 33 -5.63 14.36 -10.57
CA SER A 33 -6.09 15.47 -11.40
C SER A 33 -4.94 15.92 -12.29
N GLY A 34 -5.19 16.13 -13.59
CA GLY A 34 -4.11 16.43 -14.54
C GLY A 34 -3.16 15.24 -14.77
N ALA A 35 -1.95 15.50 -15.25
CA ALA A 35 -0.99 14.44 -15.57
C ALA A 35 -0.13 14.03 -14.36
N ALA A 36 -0.18 12.75 -14.02
CA ALA A 36 0.66 12.12 -12.99
C ALA A 36 1.07 10.71 -13.43
N THR A 37 2.24 10.27 -12.99
CA THR A 37 2.78 8.94 -13.29
C THR A 37 3.26 8.25 -12.01
N LEU A 38 3.20 6.93 -12.05
CA LEU A 38 3.75 6.02 -11.05
C LEU A 38 4.76 5.13 -11.75
N GLN A 39 5.93 4.94 -11.13
CA GLN A 39 6.98 4.08 -11.65
C GLN A 39 7.48 3.15 -10.55
N GLN A 40 7.25 1.85 -10.75
CA GLN A 40 7.86 0.79 -9.94
C GLN A 40 9.33 0.60 -10.33
N ILE A 41 10.13 0.02 -9.41
CA ILE A 41 11.53 -0.34 -9.71
C ILE A 41 11.59 -1.17 -11.00
N SER A 42 12.52 -0.79 -11.88
CA SER A 42 12.81 -1.51 -13.14
C SER A 42 11.68 -1.55 -14.16
N ASN A 43 10.57 -0.86 -13.91
CA ASN A 43 9.45 -0.72 -14.85
C ASN A 43 9.44 0.66 -15.50
N ALA A 44 8.80 0.75 -16.67
CA ALA A 44 8.52 2.03 -17.30
C ALA A 44 7.45 2.80 -16.48
N PRO A 45 7.52 4.15 -16.42
CA PRO A 45 6.45 4.94 -15.81
C PRO A 45 5.11 4.66 -16.47
N VAL A 46 4.08 4.47 -15.65
CA VAL A 46 2.69 4.32 -16.07
C VAL A 46 1.87 5.51 -15.59
N GLU A 47 0.79 5.83 -16.28
CA GLU A 47 -0.14 6.88 -15.84
C GLU A 47 -0.78 6.48 -14.50
N ALA A 48 -0.74 7.41 -13.53
CA ALA A 48 -1.36 7.20 -12.23
C ALA A 48 -2.89 7.24 -12.38
N LYS A 49 -3.59 6.29 -11.77
CA LYS A 49 -5.05 6.19 -11.79
C LYS A 49 -5.59 6.11 -10.38
N PHE A 50 -6.82 6.57 -10.18
CA PHE A 50 -7.53 6.36 -8.93
C PHE A 50 -7.59 4.85 -8.60
N GLY A 51 -7.34 4.51 -7.34
CA GLY A 51 -7.27 3.13 -6.86
C GLY A 51 -5.99 2.38 -7.23
N ALA A 52 -5.04 2.99 -7.94
CA ALA A 52 -3.76 2.35 -8.24
C ALA A 52 -2.96 2.07 -6.96
N ASP A 53 -2.37 0.89 -6.89
CA ASP A 53 -1.50 0.47 -5.79
C ASP A 53 -0.16 1.19 -5.83
N VAL A 54 0.26 1.63 -4.65
CA VAL A 54 1.59 2.20 -4.42
C VAL A 54 2.40 1.20 -3.60
N HIS A 55 3.64 0.99 -4.01
CA HIS A 55 4.58 0.06 -3.40
C HIS A 55 5.75 0.83 -2.82
N LYS A 56 6.54 0.12 -1.99
CA LYS A 56 7.82 0.64 -1.55
C LYS A 56 8.73 0.81 -2.79
N MET A 57 9.59 1.81 -2.74
CA MET A 57 10.48 2.24 -3.82
C MET A 57 9.80 2.76 -5.09
N ASP A 58 8.48 2.95 -5.06
CA ASP A 58 7.79 3.61 -6.17
C ASP A 58 8.17 5.08 -6.26
N THR A 59 8.38 5.52 -7.49
CA THR A 59 8.53 6.92 -7.85
C THR A 59 7.18 7.47 -8.30
N LEU A 60 6.73 8.52 -7.62
CA LEU A 60 5.49 9.24 -7.89
C LEU A 60 5.86 10.59 -8.51
N GLU A 61 5.36 10.88 -9.70
CA GLU A 61 5.67 12.12 -10.40
C GLU A 61 4.39 12.79 -10.91
N THR A 62 4.35 14.11 -10.80
CA THR A 62 3.24 14.96 -11.26
C THR A 62 3.82 16.00 -12.20
N HIS A 63 3.13 16.24 -13.31
CA HIS A 63 3.49 17.30 -14.24
C HIS A 63 2.58 18.51 -13.95
N ASN A 64 1.59 18.77 -14.78
CA ASN A 64 0.57 19.79 -14.55
C ASN A 64 -0.62 19.27 -13.72
N GLY A 65 -0.35 18.43 -12.72
CA GLY A 65 -1.36 17.67 -12.00
C GLY A 65 -1.24 17.71 -10.48
N LYS A 66 -2.14 16.99 -9.81
CA LYS A 66 -2.19 16.76 -8.38
C LYS A 66 -2.44 15.28 -8.14
N LEU A 67 -1.71 14.70 -7.20
CA LEU A 67 -1.83 13.31 -6.81
C LEU A 67 -2.02 13.24 -5.30
N LYS A 68 -3.03 12.51 -4.82
CA LYS A 68 -3.17 12.17 -3.40
C LYS A 68 -3.04 10.67 -3.21
N ILE A 69 -2.28 10.27 -2.20
CA ILE A 69 -2.04 8.88 -1.83
C ILE A 69 -2.41 8.71 -0.37
N LEU A 70 -3.25 7.72 -0.07
CA LEU A 70 -3.51 7.28 1.30
C LEU A 70 -2.68 6.04 1.57
N PHE A 71 -1.75 6.13 2.51
CA PHE A 71 -0.90 5.01 2.92
C PHE A 71 -1.57 4.20 4.03
N ASN A 72 -1.13 2.95 4.18
CA ASN A 72 -1.67 1.99 5.15
C ASN A 72 -1.50 2.46 6.60
N ASP A 73 -0.50 3.31 6.88
CA ASP A 73 -0.25 3.93 8.19
C ASP A 73 -1.13 5.16 8.48
N LYS A 74 -2.13 5.41 7.62
CA LYS A 74 -3.04 6.58 7.62
C LYS A 74 -2.34 7.91 7.35
N THR A 75 -1.19 7.90 6.69
CA THR A 75 -0.60 9.12 6.13
C THR A 75 -1.32 9.46 4.82
N LEU A 76 -1.85 10.68 4.71
CA LEU A 76 -2.30 11.23 3.44
C LEU A 76 -1.19 12.12 2.87
N LEU A 77 -0.61 11.69 1.75
CA LEU A 77 0.41 12.44 1.02
C LEU A 77 -0.21 13.09 -0.22
N THR A 78 -0.06 14.41 -0.34
CA THR A 78 -0.54 15.18 -1.49
C THR A 78 0.65 15.79 -2.23
N LEU A 79 0.80 15.47 -3.50
CA LEU A 79 1.79 16.06 -4.41
C LEU A 79 1.10 17.17 -5.22
N GLY A 80 1.68 18.36 -5.22
CA GLY A 80 1.30 19.46 -6.11
C GLY A 80 1.93 19.32 -7.49
N ALA A 81 1.67 20.25 -8.40
CA ALA A 81 2.24 20.21 -9.74
C ALA A 81 3.79 20.21 -9.73
N ASN A 82 4.39 19.58 -10.75
CA ASN A 82 5.84 19.47 -10.93
C ASN A 82 6.55 18.92 -9.69
N THR A 83 6.01 17.83 -9.13
CA THR A 83 6.52 17.22 -7.91
C THR A 83 6.92 15.78 -8.18
N LYS A 84 8.10 15.40 -7.70
CA LYS A 84 8.63 14.03 -7.76
C LYS A 84 8.99 13.54 -6.36
N VAL A 85 8.40 12.42 -5.97
CA VAL A 85 8.61 11.77 -4.66
C VAL A 85 8.98 10.31 -4.86
N LEU A 86 9.91 9.81 -4.06
CA LEU A 86 10.26 8.40 -3.94
C LEU A 86 9.80 7.88 -2.57
N VAL A 87 9.04 6.78 -2.56
CA VAL A 87 8.62 6.10 -1.32
C VAL A 87 9.74 5.18 -0.86
N THR A 88 10.75 5.66 -0.13
CA THR A 88 11.95 4.86 0.16
C THR A 88 11.73 3.81 1.22
N GLU A 89 10.93 4.13 2.24
CA GLU A 89 10.59 3.21 3.31
C GLU A 89 9.11 3.32 3.63
N HIS A 90 8.47 2.17 3.82
CA HIS A 90 7.16 2.10 4.43
C HIS A 90 7.01 0.78 5.18
N PHE A 91 6.81 0.89 6.48
CA PHE A 91 6.58 -0.21 7.38
C PHE A 91 5.45 0.19 8.34
N TYR A 92 4.40 -0.62 8.38
CA TYR A 92 3.30 -0.41 9.32
C TYR A 92 2.88 -1.74 9.93
N ASN A 93 2.89 -1.82 11.25
CA ASN A 93 2.40 -2.97 12.00
C ASN A 93 1.44 -2.52 13.09
N LYS A 94 0.14 -2.61 12.80
CA LYS A 94 -0.93 -2.26 13.74
C LYS A 94 -0.88 -3.09 15.04
N LYS A 95 -0.52 -4.39 14.97
CA LYS A 95 -0.47 -5.28 16.13
C LYS A 95 0.67 -4.93 17.09
N ARG A 96 1.82 -4.54 16.54
CA ARG A 96 2.98 -4.10 17.33
C ARG A 96 2.95 -2.61 17.65
N ALA A 97 2.01 -1.88 17.06
CA ALA A 97 1.90 -0.42 17.16
C ALA A 97 3.19 0.29 16.72
N GLU A 98 3.74 -0.17 15.60
CA GLU A 98 4.99 0.32 15.01
C GLU A 98 4.72 0.90 13.63
N ARG A 99 5.30 2.06 13.33
CA ARG A 99 5.39 2.56 11.95
C ARG A 99 6.71 3.26 11.66
N SER A 100 7.18 3.10 10.43
CA SER A 100 8.33 3.78 9.86
C SER A 100 8.04 4.10 8.40
N SER A 101 8.07 5.37 8.01
CA SER A 101 7.78 5.82 6.65
C SER A 101 8.75 6.93 6.26
N VAL A 102 9.40 6.78 5.11
CA VAL A 102 10.31 7.80 4.56
C VAL A 102 9.89 8.13 3.14
N TYR A 103 9.63 9.41 2.90
CA TYR A 103 9.26 9.94 1.60
C TYR A 103 10.33 10.94 1.14
N ASP A 104 11.08 10.58 0.11
CA ASP A 104 12.12 11.40 -0.49
C ASP A 104 11.53 12.31 -1.56
N ILE A 105 11.38 13.59 -1.24
CA ILE A 105 10.94 14.64 -2.15
C ILE A 105 12.15 15.12 -2.96
N VAL A 106 12.22 14.69 -4.21
CA VAL A 106 13.31 15.10 -5.12
C VAL A 106 13.19 16.59 -5.44
N HIS A 107 11.97 17.04 -5.77
CA HIS A 107 11.62 18.44 -6.01
C HIS A 107 10.09 18.61 -5.98
N GLY A 108 9.63 19.86 -5.88
CA GLY A 108 8.23 20.23 -5.92
C GLY A 108 7.62 20.44 -4.54
N THR A 109 6.29 20.39 -4.44
CA THR A 109 5.55 20.70 -3.22
C THR A 109 4.74 19.48 -2.77
N VAL A 110 4.92 19.10 -1.51
CA VAL A 110 4.21 17.98 -0.89
C VAL A 110 3.56 18.44 0.40
N ARG A 111 2.35 17.98 0.67
CA ARG A 111 1.71 18.05 1.99
C ARG A 111 1.52 16.64 2.53
N ALA A 112 1.89 16.43 3.79
CA ALA A 112 1.64 15.20 4.52
C ALA A 112 0.75 15.50 5.72
N ILE A 113 -0.40 14.82 5.78
CA ILE A 113 -1.26 14.78 6.95
C ILE A 113 -1.05 13.41 7.59
N VAL A 114 -0.39 13.39 8.73
CA VAL A 114 -0.03 12.16 9.43
C VAL A 114 -0.91 12.04 10.67
N ASP A 115 -1.73 10.99 10.72
CA ASP A 115 -2.54 10.69 11.91
C ASP A 115 -1.63 10.41 13.12
N LYS A 116 -2.14 10.71 14.33
CA LYS A 116 -1.46 10.49 15.60
C LYS A 116 -2.22 9.48 16.45
N PRO A 117 -2.07 8.16 16.20
CA PRO A 117 -2.64 7.18 17.10
C PRO A 117 -1.95 7.31 18.47
N GLY A 118 -2.75 7.36 19.56
CA GLY A 118 -2.25 7.50 20.92
C GLY A 118 -1.40 6.32 21.42
N ASP A 119 -1.46 5.18 20.73
CA ASP A 119 -0.94 3.90 21.21
C ASP A 119 0.33 3.40 20.47
N LEU A 120 0.94 4.22 19.60
CA LEU A 120 2.15 3.81 18.86
C LEU A 120 3.37 3.72 19.77
N LYS A 121 4.04 2.56 19.76
CA LYS A 121 5.35 2.34 20.39
C LYS A 121 6.47 3.00 19.60
N THR A 122 6.42 2.89 18.27
CA THR A 122 7.36 3.57 17.37
C THR A 122 6.59 4.35 16.31
N ASN A 123 7.03 5.59 16.08
CA ASN A 123 6.41 6.52 15.17
C ASN A 123 7.50 7.38 14.53
N ASP A 124 8.00 6.91 13.39
CA ASP A 124 8.99 7.61 12.58
C ASP A 124 8.43 7.86 11.19
N VAL A 125 7.94 9.07 10.95
CA VAL A 125 7.52 9.50 9.61
C VAL A 125 8.41 10.66 9.21
N GLN A 126 9.06 10.56 8.05
CA GLN A 126 10.00 11.56 7.58
C GLN A 126 9.65 12.02 6.16
N LEU A 127 9.58 13.34 5.99
CA LEU A 127 9.70 13.96 4.67
C LEU A 127 11.13 14.42 4.50
N GLN A 128 11.79 13.91 3.48
CA GLN A 128 13.18 14.19 3.20
C GLN A 128 13.30 14.95 1.88
N THR A 129 14.21 15.91 1.82
CA THR A 129 14.58 16.62 0.59
C THR A 129 16.08 16.42 0.35
N PRO A 130 16.67 16.96 -0.73
CA PRO A 130 18.12 16.91 -0.90
C PRO A 130 18.91 17.56 0.26
N THR A 131 18.31 18.52 0.97
CA THR A 131 19.02 19.29 2.02
C THR A 131 18.46 19.13 3.42
N ALA A 132 17.23 18.64 3.57
CA ALA A 132 16.51 18.74 4.83
C ALA A 132 15.69 17.49 5.16
N VAL A 133 15.34 17.37 6.44
CA VAL A 133 14.41 16.35 6.95
C VAL A 133 13.39 17.02 7.86
N ALA A 134 12.12 16.66 7.66
CA ALA A 134 11.05 16.93 8.60
C ALA A 134 10.68 15.61 9.31
N GLY A 135 11.02 15.51 10.60
CA GLY A 135 10.60 14.41 11.46
C GLY A 135 9.21 14.68 12.02
N ILE A 136 8.23 13.88 11.59
CA ILE A 136 6.80 14.09 11.80
C ILE A 136 6.28 13.10 12.85
N ARG A 137 5.55 13.62 13.85
CA ARG A 137 4.84 12.82 14.85
C ARG A 137 3.41 13.31 15.03
N GLY A 138 2.57 13.03 14.03
CA GLY A 138 1.16 13.36 14.10
C GLY A 138 0.88 14.82 13.78
N THR A 139 1.17 15.24 12.56
CA THR A 139 1.12 16.64 12.13
C THR A 139 0.62 16.79 10.71
N ASP A 140 0.18 18.01 10.40
CA ASP A 140 -0.09 18.47 9.05
C ASP A 140 1.04 19.42 8.64
N VAL A 141 1.84 18.99 7.66
CA VAL A 141 3.06 19.66 7.24
C VAL A 141 3.09 19.75 5.72
N ALA A 142 3.52 20.89 5.19
CA ALA A 142 3.92 20.98 3.79
C ALA A 142 5.41 21.30 3.65
N VAL A 143 6.00 20.71 2.61
CA VAL A 143 7.40 20.86 2.24
C VAL A 143 7.44 21.26 0.78
N HIS A 144 8.20 22.31 0.48
CA HIS A 144 8.57 22.68 -0.88
C HIS A 144 10.07 22.50 -1.04
N ALA A 145 10.48 21.64 -1.97
CA ALA A 145 11.87 21.34 -2.28
C ALA A 145 12.25 21.91 -3.66
N ALA A 146 13.30 22.73 -3.69
CA ALA A 146 13.82 23.34 -4.91
C ALA A 146 15.35 23.37 -4.86
N GLY A 147 15.98 22.47 -5.63
CA GLY A 147 17.44 22.35 -5.70
C GLY A 147 18.07 22.11 -4.34
N LYS A 148 18.86 23.08 -3.85
CA LYS A 148 19.53 23.03 -2.55
C LYS A 148 18.77 23.76 -1.43
N SER A 149 17.47 23.97 -1.60
CA SER A 149 16.63 24.65 -0.63
C SER A 149 15.37 23.84 -0.34
N ALA A 150 14.96 23.88 0.93
CA ALA A 150 13.68 23.35 1.36
C ALA A 150 12.98 24.39 2.24
N ARG A 151 11.70 24.62 1.97
CA ARG A 151 10.81 25.39 2.84
C ARG A 151 9.80 24.44 3.46
N MET A 152 9.63 24.51 4.77
CA MET A 152 8.74 23.60 5.50
C MET A 152 7.80 24.41 6.40
N ALA A 153 6.50 24.13 6.33
CA ALA A 153 5.47 24.82 7.10
C ALA A 153 4.59 23.83 7.87
N CYS A 154 4.18 24.21 9.07
CA CYS A 154 3.26 23.41 9.90
C CYS A 154 1.87 24.05 9.91
N PHE A 155 0.86 23.26 9.60
CA PHE A 155 -0.55 23.66 9.66
C PHE A 155 -1.29 23.07 10.85
N ASN A 156 -0.79 21.97 11.41
CA ASN A 156 -1.29 21.40 12.65
C ASN A 156 -0.21 20.58 13.38
N GLY A 157 -0.14 20.73 14.70
CA GLY A 157 0.82 20.06 15.58
C GLY A 157 2.19 20.76 15.62
N ALA A 158 3.27 19.98 15.63
CA ALA A 158 4.64 20.48 15.55
C ALA A 158 5.58 19.38 15.05
N PHE A 159 6.56 19.74 14.24
CA PHE A 159 7.55 18.80 13.70
C PHE A 159 8.98 19.33 13.89
N LYS A 160 9.96 18.42 13.93
CA LYS A 160 11.38 18.80 13.97
C LYS A 160 11.89 18.93 12.55
N ALA A 161 12.40 20.10 12.19
CA ALA A 161 13.03 20.37 10.90
C ALA A 161 14.55 20.49 11.09
N TYR A 162 15.36 19.81 10.29
CA TYR A 162 16.82 19.90 10.36
C TYR A 162 17.47 19.73 8.99
N ALA A 163 18.70 20.25 8.84
CA ALA A 163 19.50 20.02 7.65
C ALA A 163 20.09 18.60 7.69
N LYS A 164 20.09 17.88 6.56
CA LYS A 164 20.70 16.54 6.46
C LYS A 164 22.19 16.56 6.84
N SER A 165 22.88 17.66 6.56
CA SER A 165 24.30 17.85 6.89
C SER A 165 24.57 18.15 8.37
N ASN A 166 23.54 18.50 9.14
CA ASN A 166 23.67 18.86 10.56
C ASN A 166 22.36 18.53 11.32
N PRO A 167 22.12 17.25 11.67
CA PRO A 167 20.89 16.83 12.34
C PRO A 167 20.72 17.34 13.78
N GLU A 168 21.82 17.75 14.41
CA GLU A 168 21.84 18.29 15.78
C GLU A 168 21.22 19.69 15.86
N ASN A 169 21.39 20.54 14.84
CA ASN A 169 20.86 21.90 14.80
C ASN A 169 19.43 21.99 14.24
N GLY A 170 18.56 21.07 14.65
CA GLY A 170 17.15 21.09 14.26
C GLY A 170 16.33 22.15 15.01
N VAL A 171 15.33 22.71 14.34
CA VAL A 171 14.35 23.63 14.92
C VAL A 171 13.00 22.93 15.06
N MET A 172 12.23 23.29 16.10
CA MET A 172 10.84 22.87 16.24
C MET A 172 9.95 23.88 15.53
N VAL A 173 9.18 23.43 14.54
CA VAL A 173 8.23 24.26 13.79
C VAL A 173 6.83 23.90 14.25
N LYS A 174 6.10 24.87 14.81
CA LYS A 174 4.74 24.67 15.36
C LYS A 174 3.67 25.14 14.38
N THR A 175 2.42 24.76 14.63
CA THR A 175 1.25 25.25 13.88
C THR A 175 1.34 26.75 13.61
N GLY A 176 1.19 27.13 12.34
CA GLY A 176 1.25 28.53 11.92
C GLY A 176 2.67 29.07 11.75
N GLU A 177 3.70 28.24 11.86
CA GLU A 177 5.09 28.60 11.60
C GLU A 177 5.65 27.88 10.36
N TRP A 178 6.71 28.45 9.79
CA TRP A 178 7.50 27.85 8.73
C TRP A 178 8.99 28.16 8.91
N THR A 179 9.84 27.37 8.24
CA THR A 179 11.29 27.55 8.21
C THR A 179 11.85 27.28 6.82
N ASP A 180 12.96 27.93 6.49
CA ASP A 180 13.81 27.62 5.33
C ASP A 180 15.07 26.86 5.76
N ILE A 181 15.52 25.97 4.87
CA ILE A 181 16.73 25.18 5.01
C ILE A 181 17.45 25.18 3.66
N SER A 182 18.37 26.14 3.49
CA SER A 182 19.26 26.27 2.33
C SER A 182 20.74 26.06 2.67
N GLY A 183 21.04 25.73 3.92
CA GLY A 183 22.38 25.56 4.47
C GLY A 183 22.38 24.60 5.66
N PRO A 184 23.46 24.56 6.47
CA PRO A 184 23.58 23.62 7.57
C PRO A 184 22.65 23.92 8.75
N THR A 185 22.09 25.12 8.84
CA THR A 185 21.21 25.50 9.95
C THR A 185 19.88 25.99 9.39
N PRO A 186 18.73 25.44 9.83
CA PRO A 186 17.43 26.00 9.55
C PRO A 186 17.32 27.43 10.05
N THR A 187 16.54 28.26 9.34
CA THR A 187 16.16 29.58 9.87
C THR A 187 15.35 29.43 11.16
N LYS A 188 15.32 30.48 11.99
CA LYS A 188 14.36 30.51 13.10
C LYS A 188 12.93 30.44 12.52
N PRO A 189 12.02 29.60 13.08
CA PRO A 189 10.65 29.54 12.62
C PRO A 189 9.97 30.92 12.63
N LEU A 190 9.31 31.25 11.51
CA LEU A 190 8.59 32.49 11.30
C LEU A 190 7.09 32.21 11.13
N PRO A 191 6.20 33.14 11.50
CA PRO A 191 4.78 32.98 11.24
C PRO A 191 4.48 32.83 9.74
N VAL A 192 3.57 31.90 9.41
CA VAL A 192 3.02 31.73 8.07
C VAL A 192 2.10 32.92 7.79
N THR A 193 2.56 33.81 6.92
CA THR A 193 1.75 34.93 6.42
C THR A 193 0.92 34.48 5.22
N ALA A 194 -0.09 35.27 4.85
CA ALA A 194 -0.89 35.02 3.65
C ALA A 194 -0.05 34.94 2.35
N SER A 195 1.07 35.66 2.29
CA SER A 195 2.01 35.57 1.16
C SER A 195 2.81 34.27 1.14
N ALA A 196 3.20 33.74 2.31
CA ALA A 196 3.88 32.45 2.42
C ALA A 196 2.96 31.27 2.04
N LEU A 197 1.65 31.37 2.35
CA LEU A 197 0.65 30.38 1.96
C LEU A 197 0.54 30.18 0.44
N LYS A 198 0.84 31.20 -0.37
CA LYS A 198 0.80 31.06 -1.84
C LYS A 198 1.70 29.92 -2.34
N GLN A 199 2.84 29.69 -1.71
CA GLN A 199 3.77 28.64 -2.13
C GLN A 199 3.25 27.22 -1.84
N PHE A 200 2.29 27.09 -0.92
CA PHE A 200 1.65 25.81 -0.58
C PHE A 200 0.23 25.70 -1.12
N SER A 201 -0.28 26.73 -1.81
CA SER A 201 -1.69 26.80 -2.22
C SER A 201 -2.13 25.57 -3.05
N ASP A 202 -1.25 25.06 -3.92
CA ASP A 202 -1.50 23.88 -4.76
C ASP A 202 -1.82 22.62 -3.94
N VAL A 203 -1.17 22.45 -2.79
CA VAL A 203 -1.37 21.29 -1.90
C VAL A 203 -2.39 21.55 -0.80
N MET A 204 -2.70 22.82 -0.49
CA MET A 204 -3.69 23.21 0.52
C MET A 204 -5.14 23.19 0.01
N ASN A 205 -5.36 23.46 -1.28
CA ASN A 205 -6.70 23.53 -1.90
C ASN A 205 -7.31 22.14 -2.20
N GLY A 206 -7.17 21.16 -1.32
CA GLY A 206 -7.70 19.80 -1.53
C GLY A 206 -8.58 19.34 -0.38
N GLU A 207 -9.64 18.61 -0.73
CA GLU A 207 -10.60 17.92 0.15
C GLU A 207 -9.94 17.27 1.37
N SER A 208 -10.62 17.32 2.53
CA SER A 208 -10.11 16.80 3.81
C SER A 208 -9.93 15.28 3.78
N VAL A 209 -9.14 14.74 4.71
CA VAL A 209 -8.94 13.28 4.86
C VAL A 209 -10.30 12.62 5.09
N GLU A 210 -11.15 13.22 5.90
CA GLU A 210 -12.50 12.76 6.19
C GLU A 210 -13.39 12.77 4.93
N ASP A 211 -13.33 13.81 4.10
CA ASP A 211 -14.08 13.85 2.84
C ASP A 211 -13.63 12.73 1.89
N ILE A 212 -12.32 12.48 1.79
CA ILE A 212 -11.77 11.41 0.96
C ILE A 212 -12.17 10.04 1.52
N LEU A 213 -12.06 9.82 2.83
CA LEU A 213 -12.47 8.56 3.46
C LEU A 213 -13.98 8.30 3.33
N ASN A 214 -14.78 9.36 3.41
CA ASN A 214 -16.23 9.29 3.18
C ASN A 214 -16.54 9.00 1.70
N GLN A 215 -15.77 9.57 0.76
CA GLN A 215 -15.88 9.27 -0.68
C GLN A 215 -15.42 7.84 -1.02
N LEU A 216 -14.43 7.29 -0.31
CA LEU A 216 -13.93 5.93 -0.48
C LEU A 216 -14.87 4.86 0.11
N GLY A 217 -15.76 5.25 1.02
CA GLY A 217 -16.73 4.35 1.64
C GLY A 217 -16.10 3.30 2.57
N ALA A 218 -16.86 2.87 3.57
CA ALA A 218 -16.47 1.90 4.62
C ALA A 218 -16.17 0.46 4.12
N GLY A 219 -15.82 0.27 2.85
CA GLY A 219 -15.51 -1.03 2.23
C GLY A 219 -14.09 -1.19 1.69
N ALA A 220 -13.27 -0.13 1.66
CA ALA A 220 -11.96 -0.17 0.99
C ALA A 220 -10.75 -0.55 1.90
N LEU A 221 -10.96 -0.76 3.20
CA LEU A 221 -9.89 -1.15 4.15
C LEU A 221 -10.20 -2.44 4.94
N SER A 222 -11.15 -3.25 4.47
CA SER A 222 -11.46 -4.55 5.06
C SER A 222 -10.82 -5.70 4.29
N GLU A 223 -9.50 -5.73 4.18
CA GLU A 223 -8.80 -7.01 4.03
C GLU A 223 -8.66 -7.63 5.43
N THR A 224 -9.74 -8.27 5.87
CA THR A 224 -9.60 -9.37 6.83
C THR A 224 -8.88 -10.47 6.08
N PRO A 225 -7.83 -11.12 6.65
CA PRO A 225 -7.17 -12.22 5.98
C PRO A 225 -8.22 -13.25 5.58
N GLU A 226 -8.31 -13.51 4.28
CA GLU A 226 -9.15 -14.55 3.73
C GLU A 226 -8.85 -15.84 4.50
N LYS A 227 -9.83 -16.27 5.29
CA LYS A 227 -9.77 -17.56 5.96
C LYS A 227 -9.76 -18.57 4.83
N ILE A 228 -8.59 -19.15 4.53
CA ILE A 228 -8.41 -20.22 3.55
C ILE A 228 -9.48 -21.29 3.83
N GLN A 229 -10.56 -21.26 3.05
CA GLN A 229 -11.50 -22.36 2.98
C GLN A 229 -10.89 -23.41 2.06
N PRO A 230 -10.85 -24.69 2.45
CA PRO A 230 -10.39 -25.74 1.56
C PRO A 230 -11.27 -25.76 0.31
N GLN A 231 -10.63 -25.63 -0.84
CA GLN A 231 -11.22 -25.70 -2.17
C GLN A 231 -11.93 -27.06 -2.35
N PRO A 232 -13.19 -27.12 -2.84
CA PRO A 232 -13.80 -28.39 -3.20
C PRO A 232 -13.03 -29.00 -4.37
N GLN A 233 -12.55 -30.23 -4.20
CA GLN A 233 -11.97 -31.01 -5.29
C GLN A 233 -12.99 -31.09 -6.44
N HIS A 234 -12.55 -30.76 -7.65
CA HIS A 234 -13.24 -31.18 -8.86
C HIS A 234 -13.39 -32.71 -8.80
N GLN A 235 -14.62 -33.19 -8.66
CA GLN A 235 -14.93 -34.58 -8.96
C GLN A 235 -14.80 -34.73 -10.48
N GLU A 236 -13.74 -35.41 -10.91
CA GLU A 236 -13.64 -35.93 -12.28
C GLU A 236 -14.86 -36.80 -12.55
N GLN A 237 -15.69 -36.37 -13.49
CA GLN A 237 -16.82 -37.14 -13.97
C GLN A 237 -16.30 -38.33 -14.80
N PRO A 238 -16.61 -39.59 -14.45
CA PRO A 238 -16.14 -40.72 -15.24
C PRO A 238 -16.82 -40.72 -16.63
N PRO A 239 -16.13 -41.16 -17.69
CA PRO A 239 -16.68 -41.22 -19.03
C PRO A 239 -17.90 -42.16 -19.09
N GLN A 240 -19.02 -41.64 -19.61
CA GLN A 240 -20.25 -42.41 -19.81
C GLN A 240 -20.11 -43.33 -21.02
N LEU A 241 -20.27 -44.65 -20.82
CA LEU A 241 -20.39 -45.63 -21.90
C LEU A 241 -21.80 -45.57 -22.54
N PRO A 242 -21.93 -45.81 -23.86
CA PRO A 242 -23.24 -45.72 -24.53
C PRO A 242 -24.17 -46.88 -24.15
N TYR A 243 -25.43 -46.52 -23.85
CA TYR A 243 -26.51 -47.41 -23.44
C TYR A 243 -27.07 -48.21 -24.63
N LEU A 244 -27.20 -49.54 -24.49
CA LEU A 244 -27.96 -50.40 -25.40
C LEU A 244 -29.34 -50.71 -24.79
N PRO A 245 -30.44 -50.68 -25.57
CA PRO A 245 -31.77 -50.94 -25.03
C PRO A 245 -32.02 -52.45 -24.87
N GLY A 246 -32.25 -52.90 -23.62
CA GLY A 246 -32.62 -54.27 -23.27
C GLY A 246 -34.14 -54.47 -23.26
N GLY A 247 -34.59 -55.49 -24.01
CA GLY A 247 -35.99 -55.90 -24.12
C GLY A 247 -36.53 -56.59 -22.86
N ASN A 248 -37.86 -56.52 -22.70
CA ASN A 248 -38.60 -57.26 -21.68
C ASN A 248 -38.73 -58.73 -22.07
N THR A 249 -38.75 -59.62 -21.06
CA THR A 249 -39.74 -60.69 -20.96
C THR A 249 -39.92 -61.08 -19.48
N ASN A 250 -41.19 -61.13 -19.08
CA ASN A 250 -41.68 -61.72 -17.83
C ASN A 250 -41.58 -63.26 -17.88
N THR A 251 -41.38 -63.93 -16.74
CA THR A 251 -42.27 -64.99 -16.17
C THR A 251 -41.68 -65.67 -14.90
N PRO A 252 -42.51 -66.31 -14.04
CA PRO A 252 -42.28 -66.48 -12.59
C PRO A 252 -42.20 -67.95 -12.09
N SER A 253 -42.24 -68.12 -10.74
CA SER A 253 -42.30 -69.36 -9.90
C SER A 253 -40.93 -69.94 -9.47
N ASP A 254 -40.68 -70.50 -8.28
CA ASP A 254 -41.55 -71.08 -7.25
C ASP A 254 -40.82 -71.26 -5.87
N ALA A 255 -41.63 -71.36 -4.82
CA ALA A 255 -41.53 -72.14 -3.56
C ALA A 255 -40.38 -72.08 -2.52
N GLY A 256 -40.79 -72.01 -1.23
CA GLY A 256 -40.23 -72.77 -0.09
C GLY A 256 -39.85 -71.95 1.17
N THR A 257 -40.76 -71.60 2.09
CA THR A 257 -41.24 -72.31 3.32
C THR A 257 -40.33 -72.31 4.57
N GLY A 258 -40.91 -71.87 5.70
CA GLY A 258 -40.56 -72.19 7.10
C GLY A 258 -39.80 -71.06 7.83
N GLY A 259 -40.23 -70.46 8.95
CA GLY A 259 -41.18 -70.86 9.98
C GLY A 259 -40.46 -70.93 11.33
N ASP A 260 -40.58 -69.87 12.16
CA ASP A 260 -40.80 -69.91 13.63
C ASP A 260 -40.29 -68.66 14.37
N SER A 261 -41.22 -68.06 15.12
CA SER A 261 -41.02 -67.18 16.29
C SER A 261 -41.09 -68.08 17.57
N PRO A 262 -40.98 -67.62 18.85
CA PRO A 262 -40.96 -66.26 19.38
C PRO A 262 -39.96 -65.97 20.55
N THR A 263 -39.96 -64.71 20.98
CA THR A 263 -39.47 -64.01 22.21
C THR A 263 -40.00 -64.61 23.55
N PRO A 264 -39.75 -64.05 24.78
CA PRO A 264 -38.78 -63.07 25.36
C PRO A 264 -38.27 -63.53 26.79
N PRO A 265 -38.21 -62.70 27.87
CA PRO A 265 -37.19 -61.72 28.31
C PRO A 265 -36.52 -62.07 29.67
N GLY A 266 -35.49 -61.32 30.09
CA GLY A 266 -35.07 -61.35 31.51
C GLY A 266 -33.76 -60.61 31.79
N GLU A 267 -33.91 -59.47 32.48
CA GLU A 267 -32.95 -58.73 33.35
C GLU A 267 -31.55 -58.34 32.81
#